data_AF-A0A2N5M7Z3-F1
#
_entry.id   AF-A0A2N5M7Z3-F1
#
_cell.length_a   1.000
_cell.length_b   1.000
_cell.length_c   1.000
_cell.angle_alpha   90.00
_cell.angle_beta   90.00
_cell.angle_gamma   90.00
#
_symmetry.space_group_name_H-M   'P 1'
#
loop_
_entity.id
_entity.type
_entity.pdbx_description
1 polymer ?
#
loop_
_entity_poly.entity_id
_entity_poly.type
_entity_poly.pdbx_seq_one_letter_code
_entity_poly.pdbx_strand_id
1 'polypeptide(L)'
;MWKVKYKHNRADGGIAAVELESEDGRMDVNARWDGCMEIHLYTVTEENRELKDTIHTCDLRGLIESLGSLDSVIRDYFEENNSSL
;
A
#
# COMPACT_ATOMS: atom_id res chain seq x y z
N MET A 1 4.44 -10.00 7.29
CA MET A 1 4.39 -9.04 8.42
C MET A 1 5.11 -7.75 8.01
N TRP A 2 4.92 -6.63 8.70
CA TRP A 2 5.57 -5.34 8.38
C TRP A 2 6.75 -5.08 9.32
N LYS A 3 7.84 -4.54 8.78
CA LYS A 3 9.04 -4.13 9.53
C LYS A 3 9.14 -2.61 9.55
N VAL A 4 9.39 -2.04 10.72
CA VAL A 4 9.75 -0.62 10.84
C VAL A 4 11.24 -0.48 10.51
N LYS A 5 11.55 0.22 9.42
CA LYS A 5 12.92 0.48 8.96
C LYS A 5 13.53 1.68 9.65
N TYR A 6 12.74 2.76 9.73
CA TYR A 6 13.20 4.02 10.29
C TYR A 6 12.05 4.82 10.90
N LYS A 7 12.38 5.67 11.87
CA LYS A 7 11.45 6.60 12.52
C LYS A 7 12.05 8.00 12.48
N HIS A 8 11.30 8.93 11.93
CA HIS A 8 11.64 10.36 11.92
C HIS A 8 10.97 11.01 13.12
N ASN A 9 11.74 11.65 14.00
CA ASN A 9 11.21 12.34 15.17
C ASN A 9 11.01 13.84 14.90
N ARG A 10 9.98 14.42 15.50
CA ARG A 10 9.78 15.86 15.61
C ARG A 10 10.65 16.43 16.72
N ALA A 11 10.80 17.75 16.72
CA ALA A 11 11.58 18.47 17.74
C ALA A 11 11.03 18.29 19.17
N ASP A 12 9.73 17.99 19.32
CA ASP A 12 9.07 17.73 20.61
C ASP A 12 9.21 16.25 21.08
N GLY A 13 9.91 15.41 20.32
CA GLY A 13 10.08 13.98 20.60
C GLY A 13 8.95 13.08 20.08
N GLY A 14 7.91 13.63 19.46
CA GLY A 14 6.88 12.86 18.76
C GLY A 14 7.38 12.24 17.46
N ILE A 15 6.70 11.23 16.93
CA ILE A 15 7.03 10.64 15.61
C ILE A 15 6.42 11.51 14.50
N ALA A 16 7.26 12.00 13.60
CA ALA A 16 6.88 12.75 12.40
C ALA A 16 6.53 11.82 11.23
N ALA A 17 7.33 10.78 11.03
CA ALA A 17 7.11 9.81 9.96
C ALA A 17 7.74 8.46 10.31
N VAL A 18 7.26 7.41 9.65
CA VAL A 18 7.76 6.05 9.78
C VAL A 18 7.96 5.47 8.38
N GLU A 19 9.11 4.84 8.19
CA GLU A 19 9.39 4.03 7.00
C GLU A 19 9.12 2.56 7.34
N LEU A 20 8.23 1.94 6.58
CA LEU A 20 7.78 0.57 6.76
C LEU A 20 8.13 -0.26 5.53
N GLU A 21 8.48 -1.52 5.71
CA GLU A 21 8.73 -2.45 4.60
C GLU A 21 8.00 -3.76 4.85
N SER A 22 7.37 -4.31 3.82
CA SER A 22 6.76 -5.63 3.87
C SER A 22 7.86 -6.70 3.85
N GLU A 23 7.65 -7.80 4.58
CA GLU A 23 8.64 -8.88 4.66
C GLU A 23 8.98 -9.55 3.33
N ASP A 24 8.03 -9.58 2.42
CA ASP A 24 8.20 -10.13 1.07
C ASP A 24 8.88 -9.13 0.11
N GLY A 25 9.20 -7.92 0.59
CA GLY A 25 9.86 -6.86 -0.17
C GLY A 25 9.02 -6.25 -1.29
N ARG A 26 7.74 -6.63 -1.40
CA ARG A 26 6.83 -6.15 -2.45
C ARG A 26 6.32 -4.74 -2.21
N MET A 27 6.40 -4.25 -0.98
CA MET A 27 5.94 -2.92 -0.60
C MET A 27 6.89 -2.25 0.38
N ASP A 28 7.08 -0.95 0.24
CA ASP A 28 7.49 -0.10 1.34
C ASP A 28 6.63 1.17 1.39
N VAL A 29 6.60 1.80 2.55
CA VAL A 29 5.71 2.91 2.84
C VAL A 29 6.43 3.98 3.64
N ASN A 30 6.37 5.21 3.15
CA ASN A 30 6.73 6.40 3.93
C ASN A 30 5.43 6.99 4.48
N ALA A 31 5.13 6.72 5.75
CA ALA A 31 3.92 7.19 6.40
C ALA A 31 4.21 8.39 7.30
N ARG A 32 3.49 9.50 7.11
CA ARG A 32 3.56 10.68 7.97
C ARG A 32 2.43 10.65 9.01
N TRP A 33 2.69 11.35 10.10
CA TRP A 33 1.79 11.41 11.25
C TRP A 33 0.42 12.03 10.98
N ASP A 34 0.30 12.84 9.93
CA ASP A 34 -0.93 13.51 9.51
C ASP A 34 -1.80 12.64 8.60
N GLY A 35 -1.43 11.36 8.43
CA GLY A 35 -2.18 10.38 7.63
C GLY A 35 -1.73 10.32 6.17
N CYS A 36 -0.92 11.27 5.71
CA CYS A 36 -0.35 11.24 4.36
C CYS A 36 0.76 10.19 4.25
N MET A 37 0.77 9.47 3.12
CA MET A 37 1.76 8.44 2.85
C MET A 37 2.04 8.25 1.37
N GLU A 38 3.23 7.75 1.09
CA GLU A 38 3.67 7.23 -0.20
C GLU A 38 3.85 5.72 -0.05
N ILE A 39 3.14 4.94 -0.86
CA ILE A 39 3.20 3.48 -0.87
C ILE A 39 3.86 3.06 -2.18
N HIS A 40 5.05 2.48 -2.09
CA HIS A 40 5.79 1.98 -3.23
C HIS A 40 5.44 0.51 -3.48
N LEU A 41 5.11 0.17 -4.72
CA LEU A 41 4.81 -1.19 -5.15
C LEU A 41 5.96 -1.72 -5.98
N TYR A 42 6.49 -2.87 -5.60
CA TYR A 42 7.61 -3.51 -6.27
C TYR A 42 7.21 -4.83 -6.93
N THR A 43 7.83 -5.13 -8.06
CA THR A 43 8.00 -6.52 -8.52
C THR A 43 9.30 -7.06 -7.97
N VAL A 44 9.23 -8.18 -7.26
CA VAL A 44 10.38 -8.84 -6.65
C VAL A 44 10.81 -10.00 -7.54
N THR A 45 12.08 -10.00 -7.94
CA THR A 45 12.76 -11.10 -8.64
C THR A 45 13.77 -11.78 -7.72
N GLU A 46 14.44 -12.83 -8.18
CA GLU A 46 15.47 -13.53 -7.38
C GLU A 46 16.68 -12.65 -7.07
N GLU A 47 17.00 -11.70 -7.95
CA GLU A 47 18.21 -10.88 -7.85
C GLU A 47 17.95 -9.44 -7.37
N ASN A 48 16.73 -8.91 -7.56
CA ASN A 48 16.43 -7.52 -7.27
C ASN A 48 14.93 -7.27 -7.06
N ARG A 49 14.56 -6.01 -6.82
CA ARG A 49 13.19 -5.51 -6.92
C ARG A 49 13.12 -4.28 -7.81
N GLU A 50 12.04 -4.16 -8.57
CA GLU A 50 11.78 -3.02 -9.46
C GLU A 50 10.54 -2.26 -9.01
N LEU A 51 10.66 -0.94 -8.87
CA LEU A 51 9.51 -0.07 -8.58
C LEU A 51 8.55 -0.13 -9.77
N LYS A 52 7.30 -0.51 -9.51
CA LYS A 52 6.22 -0.54 -10.51
C LYS A 52 5.33 0.68 -10.41
N ASP A 53 4.98 1.10 -9.20
CA ASP A 53 4.10 2.24 -9.00
C ASP A 53 4.27 2.86 -7.61
N THR A 54 3.78 4.08 -7.47
CA THR A 54 3.71 4.81 -6.20
C THR A 54 2.31 5.37 -5.98
N ILE A 55 1.66 4.91 -4.93
CA ILE A 55 0.37 5.44 -4.49
C ILE A 55 0.61 6.54 -3.47
N HIS A 56 0.05 7.72 -3.73
CA HIS A 56 0.04 8.84 -2.80
C HIS A 56 -1.37 8.98 -2.23
N THR A 57 -1.52 8.93 -0.91
CA THR A 57 -2.82 9.11 -0.26
C THR A 57 -2.66 9.73 1.12
N CYS A 58 -3.68 10.48 1.56
CA CYS A 58 -3.83 10.88 2.96
C CYS A 58 -5.05 10.24 3.63
N ASP A 59 -5.74 9.36 2.90
CA ASP A 59 -6.89 8.60 3.39
C ASP A 59 -6.74 7.13 2.96
N LEU A 60 -5.91 6.41 3.71
CA LEU A 60 -5.68 4.98 3.45
C LEU A 60 -6.96 4.16 3.58
N ARG A 61 -7.85 4.54 4.51
CA ARG A 61 -9.08 3.80 4.76
C ARG A 61 -10.06 3.97 3.59
N GLY A 62 -10.32 5.20 3.16
CA GLY A 62 -11.18 5.46 2.02
C GLY A 62 -10.64 4.84 0.72
N LEU A 63 -9.32 4.81 0.55
CA LEU A 63 -8.68 4.09 -0.55
C LEU A 63 -8.96 2.58 -0.49
N ILE A 64 -8.78 1.94 0.66
CA ILE A 64 -9.05 0.51 0.85
C ILE A 64 -10.53 0.18 0.56
N GLU A 65 -11.45 0.98 1.10
CA GLU A 65 -12.90 0.80 0.88
C GLU A 65 -13.25 0.94 -0.61
N SER A 66 -12.69 1.94 -1.30
CA SER A 66 -12.90 2.14 -2.74
C SER A 66 -12.34 0.98 -3.58
N LEU A 67 -11.14 0.50 -3.27
CA LEU A 67 -10.53 -0.63 -3.97
C LEU A 67 -11.28 -1.94 -3.74
N GLY A 68 -11.77 -2.18 -2.52
CA GLY A 68 -12.61 -3.35 -2.21
C GLY A 68 -13.95 -3.31 -2.94
N SER A 69 -14.58 -2.13 -3.02
CA SER A 69 -15.80 -1.94 -3.81
C SER A 69 -15.54 -2.18 -5.31
N LEU A 70 -14.41 -1.71 -5.84
CA LEU A 70 -14.02 -1.94 -7.23
C LEU A 70 -13.79 -3.43 -7.52
N ASP A 71 -13.07 -4.14 -6.65
CA ASP A 71 -12.85 -5.60 -6.78
C ASP A 71 -14.19 -6.36 -6.81
N SER A 72 -15.14 -5.98 -5.95
CA SER A 72 -16.48 -6.59 -5.91
C SER A 72 -17.23 -6.40 -7.23
N VAL A 73 -17.29 -5.16 -7.76
CA VAL A 73 -17.95 -4.87 -9.04
C VAL A 73 -17.31 -5.62 -10.21
N ILE A 74 -15.98 -5.73 -10.22
CA ILE A 74 -15.24 -6.47 -11.25
C ILE A 74 -15.60 -7.96 -11.19
N ARG A 75 -15.61 -8.56 -9.99
CA ARG A 75 -15.97 -9.97 -9.79
C ARG A 75 -17.39 -10.24 -10.22
N ASP A 76 -18.35 -9.45 -9.76
CA ASP A 76 -19.76 -9.59 -10.11
C ASP A 76 -19.92 -9.60 -11.65
N TYR A 77 -19.27 -8.65 -12.33
CA TYR A 77 -19.33 -8.56 -13.78
C TYR A 77 -18.77 -9.81 -14.49
N PHE A 78 -17.66 -10.38 -14.03
CA PHE A 78 -17.04 -11.54 -14.69
C PHE A 78 -17.60 -12.90 -14.23
N GLU A 79 -18.14 -13.00 -13.02
CA GLU A 79 -18.78 -14.22 -12.51
C GLU A 79 -20.21 -14.40 -13.07
N GLU A 80 -20.96 -13.30 -13.24
CA GLU A 80 -22.26 -13.33 -13.92
C GLU A 80 -22.14 -13.77 -15.39
N ASN A 81 -21.02 -13.43 -16.05
CA ASN A 81 -20.76 -13.80 -17.45
C ASN A 81 -20.18 -15.23 -17.63
N ASN A 82 -19.76 -15.91 -16.56
CA ASN A 82 -19.31 -17.30 -16.61
C ASN A 82 -20.41 -18.33 -16.28
N SER A 83 -21.60 -17.87 -15.88
CA SER A 83 -22.75 -18.73 -15.54
C SER A 83 -23.65 -19.06 -16.74
N SER A 84 -23.26 -18.64 -17.95
CA SER A 84 -24.03 -18.78 -19.19
C SER A 84 -23.32 -19.56 -20.30
N LEU A 85 -22.35 -20.44 -19.96
CA LEU A 85 -21.72 -21.40 -20.88
C LEU A 85 -22.08 -22.84 -20.53
#